data_AF-G4YUJ8-F1
#
_entry.id   AF-G4YUJ8-F1
#
_cell.length_a   1.000
_cell.length_b   1.000
_cell.length_c   1.000
_cell.angle_alpha   90.00
_cell.angle_beta   90.00
_cell.angle_gamma   90.00
#
_symmetry.space_group_name_H-M   'P 1'
#
loop_
_entity.id
_entity.type
_entity.pdbx_description
1 polymer ?
#
loop_
_entity_poly.entity_id
_entity_poly.type
_entity_poly.pdbx_seq_one_letter_code
_entity_poly.pdbx_strand_id
1 'polypeptide(L)'
;MASIDWDELARKVSEIKSNTVSARSRAVYQNSYGRFIAWVVLNKAHLVAPAFAAKLGSVSGQQIRKKLKPLLDRDPSPPPLQFEYIQVDVFGAWLLTL
;
A
#
# COMPACT_ATOMS: atom_id res chain seq x y z
N MET A 1 18.48 16.52 -19.95
CA MET A 1 17.88 15.80 -18.82
C MET A 1 17.73 16.80 -17.70
N ALA A 2 16.54 16.98 -17.13
CA ALA A 2 16.35 17.91 -16.02
C ALA A 2 17.24 17.45 -14.84
N SER A 3 18.03 18.35 -14.28
CA SER A 3 18.81 18.05 -13.07
C SER A 3 17.83 17.75 -11.95
N ILE A 4 17.84 16.52 -11.45
CA ILE A 4 17.00 16.14 -10.31
C ILE A 4 17.60 16.81 -9.08
N ASP A 5 16.82 17.69 -8.44
CA ASP A 5 17.14 18.22 -7.13
C ASP A 5 16.89 17.13 -6.07
N TRP A 6 17.97 16.51 -5.64
CA TRP A 6 17.94 15.42 -4.67
C TRP A 6 17.53 15.88 -3.27
N ASP A 7 17.78 17.15 -2.92
CA ASP A 7 17.41 17.72 -1.63
C ASP A 7 15.90 17.98 -1.57
N GLU A 8 15.32 18.50 -2.66
CA GLU A 8 13.87 18.64 -2.77
C GLU A 8 13.17 17.27 -2.72
N LEU A 9 13.74 16.26 -3.39
CA LEU A 9 13.22 14.89 -3.34
C LEU A 9 13.29 14.32 -1.93
N ALA A 10 14.42 14.46 -1.24
CA ALA A 10 14.59 13.98 0.13
C ALA A 10 13.60 14.65 1.10
N ARG A 11 13.38 15.97 0.96
CA ARG A 11 12.36 16.70 1.74
C ARG A 11 10.96 16.16 1.47
N LYS A 12 10.56 16.01 0.20
CA LYS A 12 9.25 15.45 -0.18
C LYS A 12 9.06 14.03 0.36
N VAL A 13 10.09 13.18 0.30
CA VAL A 13 10.08 11.84 0.88
C VAL A 13 9.91 11.90 2.39
N SER A 14 10.61 12.81 3.07
CA SER A 14 10.49 13.02 4.52
C SER A 14 9.09 13.53 4.92
N GLU A 15 8.49 14.41 4.13
CA GLU A 15 7.12 14.91 4.34
C GLU A 15 6.05 13.83 4.09
N ILE A 16 6.24 13.01 3.06
CA ILE A 16 5.40 11.84 2.80
C ILE A 16 5.52 10.85 3.97
N LYS A 17 6.75 10.56 4.43
CA LYS A 17 7.01 9.67 5.58
C LYS A 17 6.44 10.22 6.89
N SER A 18 6.58 11.51 7.14
CA SER A 18 6.04 12.19 8.32
C SER A 18 4.55 12.54 8.20
N ASN A 19 3.90 12.13 7.11
CA ASN A 19 2.47 12.31 6.88
C ASN A 19 2.00 13.78 6.89
N THR A 20 2.89 14.76 6.69
CA THR A 20 2.57 16.20 6.66
C THR A 20 1.84 16.66 5.40
N VAL A 21 1.55 15.75 4.47
CA VAL A 21 0.67 16.03 3.31
C VAL A 21 -0.74 16.42 3.78
N SER A 22 -1.43 17.24 2.98
CA SER A 22 -2.80 17.67 3.26
C SER A 22 -3.71 16.47 3.58
N ALA A 23 -4.71 16.66 4.46
CA ALA A 23 -5.66 15.60 4.82
C ALA A 23 -6.34 14.98 3.58
N ARG A 24 -6.58 15.79 2.54
CA ARG A 24 -7.14 15.34 1.25
C ARG A 24 -6.18 14.41 0.51
N SER A 25 -4.91 14.78 0.38
CA SER A 25 -3.88 13.94 -0.25
C SER A 25 -3.70 12.63 0.52
N ARG A 26 -3.75 12.68 1.86
CA ARG A 26 -3.67 11.50 2.71
C ARG A 26 -4.83 10.54 2.48
N ALA A 27 -6.06 11.05 2.40
CA ALA A 27 -7.24 10.22 2.14
C ALA A 27 -7.18 9.55 0.75
N VAL A 28 -6.71 10.27 -0.27
CA VAL A 28 -6.51 9.72 -1.62
C VAL A 28 -5.45 8.61 -1.62
N TYR A 29 -4.32 8.85 -0.94
CA TYR A 29 -3.27 7.85 -0.77
C TYR A 29 -3.79 6.61 -0.05
N GLN A 30 -4.42 6.76 1.12
CA GLN A 30 -4.98 5.64 1.87
C GLN A 30 -6.01 4.84 1.08
N ASN A 31 -6.84 5.50 0.27
CA ASN A 31 -7.84 4.82 -0.55
C ASN A 31 -7.20 4.03 -1.69
N SER A 32 -6.26 4.63 -2.43
CA SER A 32 -5.52 3.94 -3.50
C SER A 32 -4.67 2.79 -2.95
N TYR A 33 -3.97 3.02 -1.85
CA TYR A 33 -3.19 2.00 -1.14
C TYR A 33 -4.06 0.86 -0.64
N GLY A 34 -5.19 1.15 0.02
CA GLY A 34 -6.13 0.12 0.47
C GLY A 34 -6.72 -0.71 -0.68
N ARG A 35 -6.96 -0.11 -1.85
CA ARG A 35 -7.37 -0.82 -3.07
C ARG A 35 -6.26 -1.73 -3.59
N PHE A 36 -5.01 -1.24 -3.61
CA PHE A 36 -3.86 -2.05 -4.00
C PHE A 36 -3.69 -3.26 -3.09
N ILE A 37 -3.68 -3.07 -1.77
CA ILE A 37 -3.56 -4.19 -0.82
C ILE A 37 -4.71 -5.19 -0.98
N ALA A 38 -5.94 -4.72 -1.16
CA ALA A 38 -7.09 -5.61 -1.41
C ALA A 38 -6.90 -6.45 -2.68
N TRP A 39 -6.41 -5.83 -3.76
CA TRP A 39 -6.12 -6.53 -5.01
C TRP A 39 -5.01 -7.57 -4.84
N VAL A 40 -3.93 -7.23 -4.14
CA VAL A 40 -2.81 -8.16 -3.87
C VAL A 40 -3.30 -9.36 -3.06
N VAL A 41 -4.09 -9.15 -2.02
CA VAL A 41 -4.63 -10.26 -1.21
C VAL A 41 -5.50 -11.21 -2.04
N LEU A 42 -6.29 -10.69 -2.99
CA LEU A 42 -7.19 -11.51 -3.81
C LEU A 42 -6.49 -12.21 -4.98
N ASN A 43 -5.49 -11.57 -5.58
CA ASN A 43 -4.91 -12.03 -6.86
C ASN A 43 -3.48 -12.54 -6.74
N LYS A 44 -2.76 -12.13 -5.68
CA LYS A 44 -1.33 -12.35 -5.48
C LYS A 44 -1.02 -12.64 -4.00
N ALA A 45 -1.80 -13.54 -3.39
CA ALA A 45 -1.73 -13.84 -1.96
C ALA A 45 -0.34 -14.22 -1.44
N HIS A 46 0.52 -14.79 -2.30
CA HIS A 46 1.91 -15.13 -1.97
C HIS A 46 2.80 -13.90 -1.70
N LEU A 47 2.37 -12.69 -2.07
CA LEU A 47 3.08 -11.43 -1.76
C LEU A 47 2.65 -10.81 -0.43
N VAL A 48 1.61 -11.35 0.21
CA VAL A 48 1.12 -10.86 1.50
C VAL A 48 2.04 -11.39 2.60
N ALA A 49 2.51 -10.49 3.47
CA ALA A 49 3.34 -10.90 4.59
C ALA A 49 2.58 -11.90 5.49
N PRO A 50 3.16 -13.05 5.87
CA PRO A 50 2.46 -14.06 6.66
C PRO A 50 1.86 -13.51 7.96
N ALA A 51 2.58 -12.63 8.65
CA ALA A 51 2.12 -12.01 9.89
C ALA A 51 0.97 -11.01 9.67
N PHE A 52 0.91 -10.36 8.51
CA PHE A 52 -0.23 -9.53 8.14
C PHE A 52 -1.43 -10.39 7.74
N ALA A 53 -1.21 -11.47 6.97
CA ALA A 53 -2.26 -12.42 6.60
C ALA A 53 -2.93 -13.05 7.83
N ALA A 54 -2.15 -13.39 8.87
CA ALA A 54 -2.66 -13.89 10.14
C ALA A 54 -3.60 -12.88 10.83
N LYS A 55 -3.26 -11.59 10.82
CA LYS A 55 -4.12 -10.51 11.37
C LYS A 55 -5.39 -10.30 10.54
N LEU A 56 -5.29 -10.47 9.22
CA LEU A 56 -6.41 -10.29 8.29
C LEU A 56 -7.44 -11.43 8.39
N GLY A 57 -6.95 -12.66 8.63
CA GLY A 57 -7.77 -13.88 8.72
C GLY A 57 -8.37 -14.29 7.37
N SER A 58 -9.36 -15.18 7.39
CA SER A 58 -10.11 -15.55 6.18
C SER A 58 -11.02 -14.41 5.74
N VAL A 59 -10.99 -14.10 4.44
CA VAL A 59 -11.71 -12.97 3.85
C VAL A 59 -12.33 -13.35 2.51
N SER A 60 -13.63 -13.13 2.37
CA SER A 60 -14.31 -13.13 1.08
C SER A 60 -14.20 -11.75 0.42
N GLY A 61 -14.16 -11.71 -0.91
CA GLY A 61 -13.87 -10.48 -1.68
C GLY A 61 -14.78 -9.28 -1.35
N GLN A 62 -16.02 -9.51 -0.93
CA GLN A 62 -16.96 -8.42 -0.58
C GLN A 62 -16.61 -7.67 0.72
N GLN A 63 -15.87 -8.30 1.65
CA GLN A 63 -15.59 -7.71 2.97
C GLN A 63 -14.15 -7.22 3.15
N ILE A 64 -13.30 -7.43 2.14
CA ILE A 64 -11.86 -7.23 2.28
C ILE A 64 -11.46 -5.80 2.64
N ARG A 65 -12.06 -4.79 2.02
CA ARG A 65 -11.73 -3.38 2.30
C ARG A 65 -12.14 -2.96 3.70
N LYS A 66 -13.27 -3.48 4.22
CA LYS A 66 -13.74 -3.19 5.58
C LYS A 66 -12.77 -3.76 6.62
N LYS A 67 -12.23 -4.95 6.38
CA LYS A 67 -11.22 -5.58 7.26
C LYS A 67 -9.83 -4.95 7.14
N LEU A 68 -9.42 -4.52 5.94
CA LEU A 68 -8.11 -3.91 5.71
C LEU A 68 -7.99 -2.52 6.33
N LYS A 69 -9.03 -1.70 6.27
CA LYS A 69 -9.00 -0.31 6.75
C LYS A 69 -8.38 -0.14 8.16
N PRO A 70 -8.86 -0.82 9.21
CA PRO A 70 -8.28 -0.68 10.55
C PRO A 70 -6.84 -1.19 10.68
N LEU A 71 -6.40 -2.11 9.80
CA LEU A 71 -5.05 -2.65 9.79
C LEU A 71 -4.05 -1.71 9.10
N LEU A 72 -4.51 -0.91 8.14
CA LEU A 72 -3.67 0.03 7.39
C LEU A 72 -3.63 1.43 8.03
N ASP A 73 -4.66 1.81 8.79
CA ASP A 73 -4.76 3.14 9.44
C ASP A 73 -3.79 3.33 10.62
N ARG A 74 -3.17 2.26 11.16
CA ARG A 74 -2.45 2.28 12.44
C ARG A 74 -0.92 2.14 12.36
N ASP A 75 -0.35 2.42 11.19
CA ASP A 75 1.04 2.06 10.85
C ASP A 75 1.21 0.52 10.86
N PRO A 76 1.11 -0.14 9.69
CA PRO A 76 1.09 -1.59 9.62
C PRO A 76 2.47 -2.16 9.97
N SER A 77 2.70 -2.39 11.26
CA SER A 77 3.76 -3.25 11.76
C SER A 77 3.17 -4.62 12.15
N PRO A 78 3.57 -5.72 11.52
CA PRO A 78 4.53 -5.84 10.40
C PRO A 78 3.93 -5.37 9.06
N PRO A 79 4.78 -5.05 8.06
CA PRO A 79 4.34 -4.55 6.76
C PRO A 79 3.32 -5.49 6.10
N PRO A 80 2.37 -4.96 5.32
CA PRO A 80 1.31 -5.78 4.76
C PRO A 80 1.78 -6.73 3.65
N LEU A 81 2.85 -6.35 2.97
CA LEU A 81 3.41 -7.08 1.84
C LEU A 81 4.89 -7.41 2.08
N GLN A 82 5.35 -8.47 1.43
CA GLN A 82 6.77 -8.78 1.30
C GLN A 82 7.32 -7.98 0.11
N PHE A 83 7.71 -6.74 0.38
CA PHE A 83 8.11 -5.78 -0.65
C PHE A 83 9.30 -6.26 -1.49
N GLU A 84 10.16 -7.10 -0.93
CA GLU A 84 11.29 -7.75 -1.61
C GLU A 84 10.88 -8.63 -2.80
N TYR A 85 9.63 -9.12 -2.83
CA TYR A 85 9.11 -9.95 -3.92
C TYR A 85 8.18 -9.20 -4.88
N ILE A 86 7.93 -7.91 -4.65
CA ILE A 86 7.08 -7.11 -5.54
C ILE A 86 7.90 -6.70 -6.77
N GLN A 87 7.52 -7.27 -7.91
CA GLN A 87 8.10 -6.97 -9.21
C GLN A 87 7.29 -5.90 -9.96
N VAL A 88 7.91 -5.26 -10.95
CA VAL A 88 7.30 -4.16 -11.73
C VAL A 88 6.03 -4.61 -12.47
N ASP A 89 5.99 -5.85 -12.94
CA ASP A 89 4.84 -6.46 -13.61
C ASP A 89 3.62 -6.58 -12.67
N VAL A 90 3.82 -6.84 -11.38
CA VAL A 90 2.76 -6.87 -10.37
C VAL A 90 2.09 -5.50 -10.27
N PHE A 91 2.89 -4.44 -10.24
CA PHE A 91 2.38 -3.08 -10.22
C PHE A 91 1.67 -2.71 -11.53
N GLY A 92 2.23 -3.09 -12.68
CA GLY A 92 1.60 -2.90 -13.98
C GLY A 92 0.26 -3.65 -14.11
N ALA A 93 0.20 -4.90 -13.65
CA ALA A 93 -1.02 -5.70 -13.66
C ALA A 93 -2.12 -5.08 -12.80
N TRP A 94 -1.76 -4.52 -11.64
CA TRP A 94 -2.72 -3.76 -10.82
C TRP A 94 -3.27 -2.55 -11.58
N LEU A 95 -2.42 -1.73 -12.21
CA LEU A 95 -2.87 -0.56 -12.96
C LEU A 95 -3.83 -0.91 -14.11
N LEU A 96 -3.61 -2.05 -14.77
CA LEU A 96 -4.45 -2.54 -15.86
C LEU A 96 -5.75 -3.19 -15.40
N THR A 97 -5.92 -3.41 -14.09
CA THR A 97 -7.10 -4.06 -13.49
C THR A 97 -7.80 -3.19 -12.45
N LEU A 98 -7.53 -1.88 -12.48
CA LEU A 98 -8.03 -0.85 -11.55
C LEU A 98 -9.54 -0.57 -11.64
#